data_AF-A0AAU8SR96-F1
#
_entry.id   AF-A0AAU8SR96-F1
#
_cell.length_a   1.000
_cell.length_b   1.000
_cell.length_c   1.000
_cell.angle_alpha   90.00
_cell.angle_beta   90.00
_cell.angle_gamma   90.00
#
_symmetry.space_group_name_H-M   'P 1'
#
loop_
_entity.id
_entity.type
_entity.pdbx_description
1 polymer ?
#
loop_
_entity_poly.entity_id
_entity_poly.type
_entity_poly.pdbx_seq_one_letter_code
_entity_poly.pdbx_strand_id
1 'polypeptide(L)'
;MTKLASWDTAVALFTDEYRLPLLPPEVAAYIAVSIELTSPVLLALGLLTRPTAAVLLGMTTVIEIFVYPQAWPTHIQWAAMLLVLLARGAGRLSLDGWIRHRTLGGD
;
A
#
# COMPACT_ATOMS: atom_id res chain seq x y z
N MET A 1 5.84 14.76 -0.70
CA MET A 1 5.46 15.50 -1.94
C MET A 1 6.64 15.81 -2.86
N THR A 2 7.85 15.29 -2.61
CA THR A 2 9.04 15.49 -3.46
C THR A 2 9.08 14.61 -4.71
N LYS A 3 8.48 13.40 -4.68
CA LYS A 3 8.40 12.48 -5.84
C LYS A 3 7.47 12.94 -6.97
N LEU A 4 6.52 13.83 -6.67
CA LEU A 4 5.56 14.38 -7.64
C LEU A 4 6.07 15.65 -8.34
N ALA A 5 7.16 16.25 -7.84
CA ALA A 5 7.68 17.50 -8.39
C ALA A 5 8.59 17.29 -9.61
N SER A 6 9.28 16.14 -9.69
CA SER A 6 9.96 15.69 -10.91
C SER A 6 10.14 14.18 -10.90
N TRP A 7 9.81 13.55 -12.03
CA TRP A 7 9.99 12.11 -12.22
C TRP A 7 11.45 11.69 -12.04
N ASP A 8 12.38 12.53 -12.48
CA ASP A 8 13.82 12.33 -12.32
C ASP A 8 14.23 12.24 -10.84
N THR A 9 13.59 13.00 -9.94
CA THR A 9 13.85 12.89 -8.50
C THR A 9 13.32 11.57 -7.92
N ALA A 10 12.18 11.07 -8.40
CA ALA A 10 11.68 9.76 -7.96
C ALA A 10 12.62 8.64 -8.40
N VAL A 11 13.08 8.65 -9.66
CA VAL A 11 14.04 7.65 -10.16
C VAL A 11 15.39 7.78 -9.46
N ALA A 12 15.87 8.99 -9.21
CA ALA A 12 17.11 9.23 -8.46
C ALA A 12 17.04 8.66 -7.03
N LEU A 13 15.93 8.84 -6.31
CA LEU A 13 15.75 8.23 -4.98
C LEU A 13 15.83 6.70 -5.03
N PHE A 14 15.21 6.07 -6.03
CA PHE A 14 15.28 4.61 -6.18
C PHE A 14 16.67 4.12 -6.61
N THR A 15 17.42 4.94 -7.34
CA THR A 15 18.76 4.61 -7.85
C THR A 15 19.83 4.81 -6.80
N ASP A 16 19.83 5.96 -6.14
CA ASP A 16 20.95 6.41 -5.30
C ASP A 16 20.73 6.08 -3.82
N GLU A 17 19.49 6.18 -3.33
CA GLU A 17 19.16 6.06 -1.91
C GLU A 17 18.56 4.68 -1.56
N TYR A 18 17.52 4.24 -2.26
CA TYR A 18 16.81 3.01 -1.91
C TYR A 18 17.47 1.73 -2.42
N ARG A 19 18.15 1.80 -3.58
CA ARG A 19 18.97 0.72 -4.15
C ARG A 19 18.35 -0.67 -4.04
N LEU A 20 17.08 -0.80 -4.46
CA LEU A 20 16.35 -2.05 -4.32
C LEU A 20 17.02 -3.16 -5.16
N PRO A 21 17.35 -4.33 -4.56
CA PRO A 21 18.10 -5.38 -5.27
C PRO A 21 17.23 -6.21 -6.24
N LEU A 22 15.91 -6.10 -6.16
CA LEU A 22 14.96 -6.99 -6.84
C LEU A 22 14.41 -6.43 -8.16
N LEU A 23 14.38 -5.10 -8.33
CA LEU A 23 13.72 -4.46 -9.46
C LEU A 23 14.56 -3.29 -9.99
N PRO A 24 14.53 -3.01 -11.30
CA PRO A 24 15.11 -1.79 -11.86
C PRO A 24 14.52 -0.54 -11.19
N PRO A 25 15.33 0.51 -10.91
CA PRO A 25 14.88 1.72 -10.23
C PRO A 25 13.67 2.38 -10.87
N GLU A 26 13.56 2.43 -12.20
CA GLU A 26 12.41 3.04 -12.88
C GLU A 26 11.12 2.26 -12.61
N VAL A 27 11.18 0.93 -12.72
CA VAL A 27 10.01 0.04 -12.48
C VAL A 27 9.59 0.12 -11.02
N ALA A 28 10.55 0.11 -10.09
CA ALA A 28 10.28 0.25 -8.67
C ALA A 28 9.63 1.61 -8.33
N ALA A 29 10.11 2.69 -8.96
CA ALA A 29 9.51 4.02 -8.81
C ALA A 29 8.06 4.05 -9.30
N TYR A 30 7.77 3.48 -10.48
CA TYR A 30 6.40 3.43 -11.01
C TYR A 30 5.45 2.66 -10.11
N ILE A 31 5.88 1.48 -9.63
CA ILE A 31 5.07 0.64 -8.74
C ILE A 31 4.83 1.36 -7.42
N ALA A 32 5.87 1.90 -6.80
CA ALA A 32 5.75 2.57 -5.51
C ALA A 32 4.85 3.82 -5.59
N VAL A 33 5.02 4.67 -6.60
CA VAL A 33 4.18 5.86 -6.80
C VAL A 33 2.73 5.47 -7.07
N SER A 34 2.49 4.43 -7.88
CA SER A 34 1.14 3.94 -8.13
C SER A 34 0.47 3.47 -6.85
N ILE A 35 1.15 2.63 -6.05
CA ILE A 35 0.64 2.14 -4.77
C ILE A 35 0.39 3.30 -3.79
N GLU A 36 1.30 4.28 -3.72
CA GLU A 36 1.21 5.45 -2.84
C GLU A 36 -0.02 6.32 -3.16
N LEU A 37 -0.38 6.45 -4.43
CA LEU A 37 -1.53 7.24 -4.88
C LEU A 37 -2.86 6.47 -4.81
N THR A 38 -2.88 5.20 -5.22
CA THR A 38 -4.14 4.44 -5.35
C THR A 38 -4.60 3.83 -4.03
N SER A 39 -3.68 3.29 -3.22
CA SER A 39 -4.02 2.57 -2.00
C SER A 39 -4.80 3.39 -0.97
N PRO A 40 -4.44 4.66 -0.66
CA PRO A 40 -5.21 5.45 0.30
C PRO A 40 -6.63 5.74 -0.19
N VAL A 41 -6.83 5.94 -1.49
CA VAL A 41 -8.17 6.17 -2.07
C VAL A 41 -9.02 4.90 -1.94
N LEU A 42 -8.46 3.73 -2.30
CA LEU A 42 -9.15 2.45 -2.20
C LEU A 42 -9.51 2.10 -0.74
N LEU A 43 -8.58 2.28 0.20
CA LEU A 43 -8.83 2.06 1.63
C LEU A 43 -9.85 3.05 2.20
N ALA A 44 -9.79 4.33 1.83
CA ALA A 44 -10.73 5.34 2.32
C ALA A 44 -12.16 5.08 1.85
N LEU A 45 -12.32 4.62 0.61
CA LEU A 45 -13.61 4.20 0.06
C LEU A 45 -14.04 2.82 0.60
N GLY A 46 -13.13 2.08 1.23
CA GLY A 46 -13.36 0.70 1.67
C GLY A 46 -13.65 -0.24 0.49
N LEU A 47 -13.04 0.01 -0.67
CA LEU A 47 -13.16 -0.80 -1.88
C LEU A 47 -11.95 -1.74 -1.98
N LEU A 48 -12.19 -3.03 -2.27
CA LEU A 48 -11.13 -4.02 -2.40
C LEU A 48 -10.14 -3.96 -1.21
N THR A 49 -10.68 -3.85 0.00
CA THR A 49 -9.87 -3.50 1.18
C THR A 49 -8.83 -4.57 1.52
N ARG A 50 -9.19 -5.85 1.33
CA ARG A 50 -8.27 -6.99 1.57
C ARG A 50 -7.08 -6.99 0.60
N PRO A 51 -7.26 -6.98 -0.73
CA PRO A 51 -6.12 -6.95 -1.64
C PRO A 51 -5.33 -5.63 -1.51
N THR A 52 -5.99 -4.49 -1.26
CA THR A 52 -5.28 -3.22 -1.01
C THR A 52 -4.40 -3.30 0.24
N ALA A 53 -4.92 -3.87 1.33
CA ALA A 53 -4.15 -4.09 2.55
C ALA A 53 -2.98 -5.06 2.33
N ALA A 54 -3.15 -6.10 1.52
CA ALA A 54 -2.08 -7.03 1.17
C ALA A 54 -0.96 -6.35 0.36
N VAL A 55 -1.30 -5.52 -0.63
CA VAL A 55 -0.34 -4.74 -1.42
C VAL A 55 0.46 -3.79 -0.53
N LEU A 56 -0.22 -3.06 0.35
CA LEU A 56 0.43 -2.15 1.32
C LEU A 56 1.31 -2.90 2.32
N LEU A 57 0.91 -4.09 2.74
CA LEU A 57 1.72 -4.93 3.63
C LEU A 57 3.00 -5.38 2.92
N GLY A 58 2.89 -5.81 1.65
CA GLY A 58 4.04 -6.16 0.82
C GLY A 58 5.01 -4.98 0.62
N MET A 59 4.48 -3.79 0.33
CA MET A 59 5.30 -2.57 0.24
C MET A 59 5.99 -2.25 1.57
N THR A 60 5.28 -2.38 2.70
CA THR A 60 5.85 -2.19 4.05
C THR A 60 7.00 -3.16 4.32
N THR A 61 6.85 -4.44 3.94
CA THR A 61 7.91 -5.44 4.08
C THR A 61 9.14 -5.10 3.23
N VAL A 62 8.95 -4.65 1.99
CA VAL A 62 10.06 -4.20 1.13
C VAL A 62 10.80 -3.01 1.75
N ILE A 63 10.07 -2.03 2.28
CA ILE A 63 10.67 -0.85 2.92
C ILE A 63 11.45 -1.25 4.18
N GLU A 64 10.88 -2.08 5.05
CA GLU A 64 11.56 -2.55 6.26
C GLU A 64 12.84 -3.31 5.95
N ILE A 65 12.81 -4.24 4.99
CA ILE A 65 13.97 -5.10 4.70
C ILE A 65 15.06 -4.35 3.93
N PHE A 66 14.70 -3.51 2.95
CA PHE A 66 15.66 -3.00 1.97
C PHE A 66 15.93 -1.49 2.06
N VAL A 67 15.05 -0.71 2.69
CA VAL A 67 15.14 0.76 2.63
C VAL A 67 15.43 1.37 4.00
N TYR A 68 14.58 1.13 4.99
CA TYR A 68 14.67 1.76 6.31
C TYR A 68 14.50 0.73 7.46
N PRO A 69 15.46 -0.19 7.67
CA PRO A 69 15.35 -1.25 8.69
C PRO A 69 15.37 -0.74 10.13
N GLN A 70 15.80 0.50 10.36
CA GLN A 70 15.79 1.11 11.69
C GLN A 70 14.44 1.74 12.05
N ALA A 71 13.52 1.87 11.09
CA ALA A 71 12.17 2.38 11.30
C ALA A 71 11.16 1.29 11.70
N TRP A 72 11.64 0.15 12.20
CA TRP A 72 10.84 -1.01 12.61
C TRP A 72 9.65 -0.69 13.55
N PRO A 73 9.72 0.28 14.51
CA PRO A 73 8.57 0.58 15.37
C PRO A 73 7.40 1.19 14.59
N THR A 74 7.70 1.93 13.52
CA THR A 74 6.68 2.51 12.65
C THR A 74 6.11 1.44 11.72
N HIS A 75 6.97 0.60 11.12
CA HIS A 75 6.54 -0.43 10.19
C HIS A 75 5.71 -1.53 10.87
N ILE A 76 6.02 -1.90 12.12
CA ILE A 76 5.21 -2.88 12.86
C ILE A 76 3.81 -2.33 13.19
N GLN A 77 3.68 -1.03 13.47
CA GLN A 77 2.39 -0.39 13.68
C GLN A 77 1.54 -0.45 12.41
N TRP A 78 2.11 -0.09 11.26
CA TRP A 78 1.42 -0.18 9.97
C TRP A 78 1.03 -1.63 9.65
N ALA A 79 1.97 -2.56 9.81
CA ALA A 79 1.72 -3.98 9.57
C ALA A 79 0.58 -4.51 10.47
N ALA A 80 0.55 -4.17 11.75
CA ALA A 80 -0.53 -4.57 12.66
C ALA A 80 -1.90 -4.08 12.18
N MET A 81 -2.00 -2.80 11.79
CA MET A 81 -3.26 -2.24 11.26
C MET A 81 -3.68 -2.91 9.94
N LEU A 82 -2.74 -3.15 9.03
CA LEU A 82 -2.98 -3.80 7.75
C LEU A 82 -3.39 -5.28 7.92
N LEU A 83 -2.80 -6.00 8.87
CA LEU A 83 -3.17 -7.38 9.20
C LEU A 83 -4.60 -7.46 9.75
N VAL A 84 -5.02 -6.49 10.55
CA VAL A 84 -6.42 -6.40 11.01
C VAL A 84 -7.36 -6.20 9.81
N LEU A 85 -7.03 -5.30 8.88
CA LEU A 85 -7.82 -5.09 7.66
C LEU A 85 -7.84 -6.32 6.75
N LEU A 86 -6.74 -7.07 6.67
CA LEU A 86 -6.65 -8.31 5.90
C LEU A 86 -7.56 -9.40 6.51
N ALA A 87 -7.47 -9.59 7.84
CA ALA A 87 -8.25 -10.58 8.55
C ALA A 87 -9.75 -10.25 8.57
N ARG A 88 -10.10 -9.03 9.00
CA ARG A 88 -11.50 -8.61 9.23
C ARG A 88 -12.18 -7.99 8.01
N GLY A 89 -11.43 -7.51 7.02
CA GLY A 89 -11.98 -6.79 5.87
C GLY A 89 -12.47 -5.38 6.23
N ALA A 90 -13.17 -4.76 5.29
CA ALA A 90 -13.55 -3.35 5.28
C ALA A 90 -14.67 -2.94 6.28
N GLY A 91 -15.18 -3.85 7.11
CA GLY A 91 -16.29 -3.57 8.04
C GLY A 91 -17.64 -3.27 7.34
N ARG A 92 -18.71 -3.09 8.13
CA ARG A 92 -20.10 -2.94 7.64
C ARG A 92 -20.41 -1.60 6.95
N LEU A 93 -19.58 -0.57 7.15
CA LEU A 93 -19.74 0.77 6.57
C LEU A 93 -18.96 0.97 5.27
N SER A 94 -18.25 -0.04 4.80
CA SER A 94 -17.52 0.02 3.53
C SER A 94 -18.43 -0.13 2.31
N LEU A 95 -17.98 0.42 1.17
CA LEU A 95 -18.59 0.14 -0.13
C LEU A 95 -18.56 -1.37 -0.45
N ASP A 96 -17.49 -2.09 -0.08
CA ASP A 96 -17.42 -3.56 -0.18
C ASP A 96 -18.57 -4.24 0.61
N GLY A 97 -18.83 -3.79 1.83
CA GLY A 97 -19.91 -4.29 2.68
C GLY A 97 -21.30 -3.97 2.13
N TRP A 98 -21.49 -2.76 1.60
CA TRP A 98 -22.75 -2.33 0.99
C TRP A 98 -23.09 -3.10 -0.29
N ILE A 99 -22.10 -3.31 -1.17
CA ILE A 99 -22.28 -4.13 -2.39
C ILE A 99 -22.63 -5.56 -2.02
N ARG A 100 -21.88 -6.19 -1.09
CA ARG A 100 -22.15 -7.56 -0.63
C ARG A 100 -23.54 -7.72 -0.03
N HIS A 101 -24.01 -6.73 0.73
CA HIS A 101 -25.32 -6.78 1.36
C HIS A 101 -26.46 -6.59 0.35
N ARG A 102 -26.22 -5.90 -0.77
CA ARG A 102 -27.19 -5.76 -1.87
C ARG A 102 -27.25 -6.96 -2.80
N THR A 103 -26.13 -7.65 -3.01
CA THR A 103 -26.11 -8.85 -3.86
C THR A 103 -26.62 -10.12 -3.18
N LEU A 104 -26.61 -10.16 -1.83
CA LEU A 104 -27.05 -11.33 -1.04
C LEU A 104 -28.35 -11.09 -0.25
N GLY A 105 -29.00 -9.93 -0.40
CA GLY A 105 -30.19 -9.52 0.35
C GLY A 105 -31.47 -9.49 -0.49
N GLY A 106 -31.55 -10.28 -1.55
CA GLY A 106 -32.75 -10.44 -2.37
C GLY A 106 -33.41 -11.79 -2.10
N ASP A 107 -33.99 -11.95 -0.91
CA ASP A 107 -35.01 -12.95 -0.57
C ASP A 107 -36.10 -12.26 0.26
#